data_AF-A0A1F6N901-F1
#
_entry.id   AF-A0A1F6N901-F1
#
_cell.length_a   1.000
_cell.length_b   1.000
_cell.length_c   1.000
_cell.angle_alpha   90.00
_cell.angle_beta   90.00
_cell.angle_gamma   90.00
#
_symmetry.space_group_name_H-M   'P 1'
#
loop_
_entity.id
_entity.type
_entity.pdbx_description
1 polymer ?
#
loop_
_entity_poly.entity_id
_entity_poly.type
_entity_poly.pdbx_seq_one_letter_code
_entity_poly.pdbx_strand_id
1 'polypeptide(L)'
;MLSREFLHALHNELQALTGKCPVLLGGSYVYGEPTDHSDVDFFVLVPWYRLFSFRSVIRDWKMKYPAILINIMIVQKMAFHLGWYYVYGRDSAGRLVRAPIHKQMMVMSALKLAYYNFLRFAASGDQKEKSLSQEKIAQKIAIIYTIVEHTGPTPPLATSRLIHYIPTDLEWVRASLVAKQKGNPILPISETTIIETLDRVFHHSRPYRCFSPATYLIYNLKFLPRGKTLFLWHNPDTMILQKIRRAIEKKSDLRQLLTELTPLIFPVIII
;
A
#
# COMPACT_ATOMS: atom_id res chain seq x y z
N MET A 1 3.06 18.51 -17.61
CA MET A 1 2.17 17.33 -17.64
C MET A 1 2.35 16.62 -18.97
N LEU A 2 2.20 15.29 -19.04
CA LEU A 2 2.30 14.55 -20.30
C LEU A 2 0.98 14.59 -21.10
N SER A 3 1.07 14.66 -22.43
CA SER A 3 -0.10 14.62 -23.30
C SER A 3 -0.76 13.24 -23.33
N ARG A 4 -2.05 13.21 -23.66
CA ARG A 4 -2.83 11.97 -23.73
C ARG A 4 -2.29 11.04 -24.82
N GLU A 5 -1.92 11.59 -25.96
CA GLU A 5 -1.38 10.86 -27.10
C GLU A 5 -0.07 10.17 -26.73
N PHE A 6 0.79 10.89 -26.00
CA PHE A 6 2.07 10.37 -25.55
C PHE A 6 1.91 9.28 -24.48
N LEU A 7 1.01 9.47 -23.50
CA LEU A 7 0.70 8.44 -22.51
C LEU A 7 0.14 7.18 -23.16
N HIS A 8 -0.72 7.33 -24.17
CA HIS A 8 -1.27 6.20 -24.92
C HIS A 8 -0.18 5.46 -25.72
N ALA A 9 0.78 6.18 -26.30
CA ALA A 9 1.95 5.57 -26.94
C ALA A 9 2.79 4.76 -25.93
N LEU A 10 3.15 5.36 -24.78
CA LEU A 10 3.89 4.67 -23.71
C LEU A 10 3.16 3.41 -23.23
N HIS A 11 1.85 3.50 -23.04
CA HIS A 11 1.02 2.39 -22.62
C HIS A 11 1.09 1.23 -23.62
N ASN A 12 0.91 1.51 -24.92
CA ASN A 12 0.93 0.50 -25.96
C ASN A 12 2.32 -0.13 -26.14
N GLU A 13 3.38 0.67 -26.03
CA GLU A 13 4.75 0.14 -26.03
C GLU A 13 4.99 -0.82 -24.86
N LEU A 14 4.65 -0.41 -23.64
CA LEU A 14 4.81 -1.25 -22.45
C LEU A 14 3.97 -2.54 -22.54
N GLN A 15 2.76 -2.44 -23.10
CA GLN A 15 1.90 -3.60 -23.34
C GLN A 15 2.48 -4.55 -24.38
N ALA A 16 3.09 -4.03 -25.45
CA ALA A 16 3.77 -4.86 -26.45
C ALA A 16 4.98 -5.59 -25.83
N LEU A 17 5.81 -4.89 -25.05
CA LEU A 17 7.00 -5.45 -24.39
C LEU A 17 6.68 -6.56 -23.40
N THR A 18 5.52 -6.48 -22.75
CA THR A 18 5.07 -7.48 -21.78
C THR A 18 4.33 -8.65 -22.44
N GLY A 19 4.45 -8.80 -23.76
CA GLY A 19 3.79 -9.85 -24.52
C GLY A 19 2.27 -9.75 -24.45
N LYS A 20 1.75 -8.52 -24.58
CA LYS A 20 0.32 -8.18 -24.52
C LYS A 20 -0.37 -8.50 -23.19
N CYS A 21 0.40 -8.63 -22.10
CA CYS A 21 -0.17 -8.64 -20.76
C CYS A 21 -0.98 -7.35 -20.54
N PRO A 22 -2.14 -7.39 -19.84
CA PRO A 22 -2.90 -6.18 -19.55
C PRO A 22 -2.04 -5.17 -18.79
N VAL A 23 -1.94 -3.95 -19.32
CA VAL A 23 -1.30 -2.81 -18.66
C VAL A 23 -2.40 -1.82 -18.28
N LEU A 24 -2.32 -1.27 -17.08
CA LEU A 24 -3.23 -0.24 -16.60
C LEU A 24 -2.44 1.03 -16.27
N LEU A 25 -2.87 2.17 -16.78
CA LEU A 25 -2.39 3.48 -16.37
C LEU A 25 -2.98 3.81 -14.99
N GLY A 26 -2.13 4.11 -14.01
CA GLY A 26 -2.45 4.37 -12.61
C GLY A 26 -2.22 5.83 -12.18
N GLY A 27 -2.25 6.05 -10.87
CA GLY A 27 -1.79 7.32 -10.28
C GLY A 27 -2.69 8.52 -10.56
N SER A 28 -2.11 9.72 -10.46
CA SER A 28 -2.78 11.01 -10.66
C SER A 28 -3.42 11.15 -12.05
N TYR A 29 -2.83 10.52 -13.07
CA TYR A 29 -3.34 10.51 -14.44
C TYR A 29 -4.69 9.78 -14.60
N VAL A 30 -5.06 8.87 -13.68
CA VAL A 30 -6.39 8.24 -13.68
C VAL A 30 -7.48 9.22 -13.25
N TYR A 31 -7.13 10.09 -12.30
CA TYR A 31 -8.06 10.98 -11.61
C TYR A 31 -8.16 12.36 -12.27
N GLY A 32 -7.33 12.66 -13.27
CA GLY A 32 -7.29 13.98 -13.89
C GLY A 32 -6.61 15.03 -12.99
N GLU A 33 -5.81 14.59 -12.03
CA GLU A 33 -5.09 15.44 -11.09
C GLU A 33 -3.55 15.45 -11.30
N PRO A 34 -2.96 15.18 -12.49
CA PRO A 34 -1.51 15.22 -12.63
C PRO A 34 -0.99 16.67 -12.60
N THR A 35 0.20 16.84 -12.05
CA THR A 35 1.00 18.08 -12.02
C THR A 35 2.21 17.94 -12.94
N ASP A 36 2.97 19.01 -13.15
CA ASP A 36 4.19 18.97 -13.98
C ASP A 36 5.29 18.06 -13.43
N HIS A 37 5.23 17.75 -12.14
CA HIS A 37 6.16 16.84 -11.46
C HIS A 37 5.55 15.46 -11.17
N SER A 38 4.34 15.18 -11.67
CA SER A 38 3.71 13.88 -11.45
C SER A 38 4.43 12.78 -12.21
N ASP A 39 4.67 11.68 -11.51
CA ASP A 39 5.10 10.42 -12.08
C ASP A 39 3.99 9.73 -12.89
N VAL A 40 4.41 8.81 -13.74
CA VAL A 40 3.51 7.94 -14.50
C VAL A 40 3.54 6.56 -13.87
N ASP A 41 2.43 6.16 -13.26
CA ASP A 41 2.27 4.82 -12.70
C ASP A 41 1.66 3.86 -13.72
N PHE A 42 2.26 2.69 -13.89
CA PHE A 42 1.66 1.57 -14.63
C PHE A 42 1.55 0.32 -13.75
N PHE A 43 0.45 -0.41 -13.93
CA PHE A 43 0.25 -1.75 -13.38
C PHE A 43 0.26 -2.77 -14.51
N VAL A 44 1.20 -3.71 -14.49
CA VAL A 44 1.26 -4.80 -15.49
C VAL A 44 0.71 -6.07 -14.85
N LEU A 45 -0.43 -6.57 -15.36
CA LEU A 45 -1.06 -7.78 -14.85
C LEU A 45 -0.46 -9.03 -15.52
N VAL A 46 0.30 -9.80 -14.77
CA VAL A 46 1.06 -10.95 -15.31
C VAL A 46 0.62 -12.28 -14.67
N PRO A 47 0.63 -13.39 -15.42
CA PRO A 47 0.44 -14.71 -14.83
C PRO A 47 1.65 -15.10 -13.95
N TRP A 48 1.46 -16.06 -13.03
CA TRP A 48 2.47 -16.43 -12.02
C TRP A 48 3.82 -16.82 -12.65
N TYR A 49 3.80 -17.59 -13.74
CA TYR A 49 5.01 -18.06 -14.42
C TYR A 49 5.82 -16.96 -15.12
N ARG A 50 5.31 -15.73 -15.25
CA ARG A 50 6.01 -14.60 -15.89
C ARG A 50 6.42 -13.48 -14.93
N LEU A 51 6.24 -13.66 -13.62
CA LEU A 51 6.41 -12.58 -12.64
C LEU A 51 7.79 -11.89 -12.71
N PHE A 52 8.83 -12.62 -13.09
CA PHE A 52 10.20 -12.14 -13.17
C PHE A 52 10.72 -11.94 -14.60
N SER A 53 9.93 -12.29 -15.61
CA SER A 53 10.39 -12.40 -17.01
C SER A 53 10.65 -11.07 -17.70
N PHE A 54 10.20 -9.95 -17.11
CA PHE A 54 10.18 -8.65 -17.79
C PHE A 54 11.15 -7.62 -17.21
N ARG A 55 11.87 -7.97 -16.13
CA ARG A 55 12.66 -7.00 -15.37
C ARG A 55 13.68 -6.26 -16.23
N SER A 56 14.46 -7.00 -17.03
CA SER A 56 15.48 -6.43 -17.92
C SER A 56 14.86 -5.55 -19.00
N VAL A 57 13.88 -6.08 -19.73
CA VAL A 57 13.22 -5.37 -20.84
C VAL A 57 12.54 -4.08 -20.38
N ILE A 58 11.86 -4.11 -19.21
CA ILE A 58 11.22 -2.92 -18.64
C ILE A 58 12.26 -1.88 -18.21
N ARG A 59 13.37 -2.31 -17.59
CA ARG A 59 14.45 -1.41 -17.21
C ARG A 59 15.02 -0.71 -18.43
N ASP A 60 15.32 -1.47 -19.48
CA ASP A 60 15.92 -0.93 -20.70
C ASP A 60 14.93 -0.02 -21.46
N TRP A 61 13.63 -0.33 -21.41
CA TRP A 61 12.59 0.56 -21.92
C TRP A 61 12.49 1.87 -21.15
N LYS A 62 12.55 1.86 -19.81
CA LYS A 62 12.57 3.09 -19.00
C LYS A 62 13.74 4.01 -19.36
N MET A 63 14.89 3.45 -19.71
CA MET A 63 16.07 4.23 -20.10
C MET A 63 15.87 5.04 -21.39
N LYS A 64 14.86 4.72 -22.22
CA LYS A 64 14.49 5.53 -23.39
C LYS A 64 13.83 6.85 -23.01
N TYR A 65 13.30 6.96 -21.79
CA TYR A 65 12.58 8.14 -21.30
C TYR A 65 13.21 8.70 -20.02
N PRO A 66 14.49 9.12 -20.05
CA PRO A 66 15.23 9.51 -18.83
C PRO A 66 14.67 10.77 -18.15
N ALA A 67 13.94 11.61 -18.89
CA ALA A 67 13.30 12.82 -18.38
C ALA A 67 11.95 12.56 -17.67
N ILE A 68 11.46 11.32 -17.68
CA ILE A 68 10.14 10.96 -17.17
C ILE A 68 10.28 10.03 -15.97
N LEU A 69 9.66 10.41 -14.86
CA LEU A 69 9.56 9.53 -13.70
C LEU A 69 8.47 8.49 -13.94
N ILE A 70 8.87 7.27 -14.33
CA ILE A 70 7.95 6.17 -14.63
C ILE A 70 8.05 5.10 -13.53
N ASN A 71 6.93 4.83 -12.86
CA ASN A 71 6.77 3.72 -11.92
C ASN A 71 6.02 2.57 -12.58
N ILE A 72 6.53 1.35 -12.39
CA ILE A 72 5.88 0.15 -12.95
C ILE A 72 5.78 -0.88 -11.84
N MET A 73 4.55 -1.25 -11.51
CA MET A 73 4.27 -2.32 -10.57
C MET A 73 3.82 -3.57 -11.33
N ILE A 74 4.58 -4.65 -11.21
CA ILE A 74 4.20 -5.96 -11.73
C ILE A 74 3.23 -6.59 -10.74
N VAL A 75 2.01 -6.84 -11.19
CA VAL A 75 0.93 -7.38 -10.37
C VAL A 75 0.57 -8.77 -10.85
N GLN A 76 0.58 -9.74 -9.95
CA GLN A 76 0.15 -11.08 -10.30
C GLN A 76 -1.36 -11.09 -10.56
N LYS A 77 -1.78 -11.61 -11.73
CA LYS A 77 -3.14 -11.49 -12.25
C LYS A 77 -4.20 -12.14 -11.34
N MET A 78 -3.91 -13.30 -10.75
CA MET A 78 -4.84 -13.96 -9.83
C MET A 78 -5.04 -13.12 -8.56
N ALA A 79 -3.95 -12.57 -8.00
CA ALA A 79 -3.97 -11.68 -6.85
C ALA A 79 -4.72 -10.37 -7.16
N PHE A 80 -4.60 -9.83 -8.38
CA PHE A 80 -5.46 -8.74 -8.84
C PHE A 80 -6.95 -9.13 -8.79
N HIS A 81 -7.32 -10.28 -9.36
CA HIS A 81 -8.73 -10.74 -9.37
C HIS A 81 -9.26 -11.11 -7.99
N LEU A 82 -8.40 -11.56 -7.08
CA LEU A 82 -8.75 -11.86 -5.69
C LEU A 82 -8.75 -10.63 -4.79
N GLY A 83 -8.42 -9.45 -5.33
CA GLY A 83 -8.47 -8.20 -4.60
C GLY A 83 -7.36 -7.99 -3.59
N TRP A 84 -6.19 -8.57 -3.88
CA TRP A 84 -5.03 -8.51 -3.01
C TRP A 84 -4.29 -7.18 -3.11
N TYR A 85 -4.39 -6.54 -4.27
CA TYR A 85 -3.77 -5.26 -4.54
C TYR A 85 -4.85 -4.24 -4.77
N TYR A 86 -4.69 -3.06 -4.18
CA TYR A 86 -5.44 -1.89 -4.63
C TYR A 86 -4.89 -1.46 -5.99
N VAL A 87 -5.52 -1.96 -7.06
CA VAL A 87 -5.24 -1.55 -8.43
C VAL A 87 -6.47 -0.86 -8.97
N TYR A 88 -6.27 0.38 -9.41
CA TYR A 88 -7.29 1.24 -9.98
C TYR A 88 -6.62 2.01 -11.11
N GLY A 89 -7.04 1.75 -12.35
CA GLY A 89 -6.36 2.29 -13.52
C GLY A 89 -7.19 2.22 -14.79
N ARG A 90 -6.69 2.82 -15.87
CA ARG A 90 -7.31 2.76 -17.20
C ARG A 90 -6.59 1.78 -18.09
N ASP A 91 -7.32 0.98 -18.87
CA ASP A 91 -6.72 0.18 -19.95
C ASP A 91 -6.34 1.06 -21.16
N SER A 92 -5.72 0.48 -22.19
CA SER A 92 -5.29 1.22 -23.37
C SER A 92 -6.46 1.78 -24.18
N ALA A 93 -7.67 1.23 -24.03
CA ALA A 93 -8.90 1.78 -24.59
C ALA A 93 -9.51 2.92 -23.73
N GLY A 94 -8.88 3.28 -22.61
CA GLY A 94 -9.32 4.32 -21.69
C GLY A 94 -10.43 3.86 -20.73
N ARG A 95 -10.82 2.58 -20.73
CA ARG A 95 -11.83 2.04 -19.81
C ARG A 95 -11.24 1.90 -18.43
N LEU A 96 -12.03 2.28 -17.43
CA LEU A 96 -11.62 2.16 -16.04
C LEU A 96 -11.70 0.69 -15.59
N VAL A 97 -10.59 0.18 -15.05
CA VAL A 97 -10.41 -1.16 -14.53
C VAL A 97 -9.99 -1.08 -13.07
N ARG A 98 -10.62 -1.88 -12.21
CA ARG A 98 -10.30 -1.96 -10.78
C ARG A 98 -10.29 -3.40 -10.29
N ALA A 99 -9.37 -3.70 -9.38
CA ALA A 99 -9.44 -4.94 -8.61
C ALA A 99 -10.68 -4.91 -7.70
N PRO A 100 -11.38 -6.03 -7.48
CA PRO A 100 -12.34 -6.11 -6.38
C PRO A 100 -11.57 -5.86 -5.07
N ILE A 101 -12.13 -5.15 -4.10
CA ILE A 101 -11.40 -4.88 -2.85
C ILE A 101 -11.77 -5.93 -1.81
N HIS A 102 -10.81 -6.81 -1.47
CA HIS A 102 -10.99 -7.73 -0.36
C HIS A 102 -10.83 -6.98 0.96
N LYS A 103 -11.94 -6.43 1.48
CA LYS A 103 -11.98 -5.52 2.63
C LYS A 103 -11.13 -6.00 3.82
N GLN A 104 -11.29 -7.28 4.19
CA GLN A 104 -10.50 -7.90 5.26
C GLN A 104 -8.99 -7.77 5.03
N MET A 105 -8.50 -8.20 3.87
CA MET A 105 -7.08 -8.20 3.54
C MET A 105 -6.50 -6.78 3.50
N MET A 106 -7.27 -5.82 2.97
CA MET A 106 -6.87 -4.43 2.92
C MET A 106 -6.81 -3.79 4.31
N VAL A 107 -7.82 -4.00 5.15
CA VAL A 107 -7.85 -3.49 6.53
C VAL A 107 -6.70 -4.08 7.33
N MET A 108 -6.48 -5.39 7.26
CA MET A 108 -5.37 -6.05 7.98
C MET A 108 -4.00 -5.61 7.49
N SER A 109 -3.83 -5.42 6.17
CA SER A 109 -2.58 -4.92 5.60
C SER A 109 -2.33 -3.47 6.00
N ALA A 110 -3.36 -2.60 5.93
CA ALA A 110 -3.26 -1.21 6.36
C ALA A 110 -2.93 -1.12 7.85
N LEU A 111 -3.56 -1.94 8.70
CA LEU A 111 -3.32 -1.97 10.13
C LEU A 111 -1.88 -2.38 10.46
N LYS A 112 -1.38 -3.49 9.88
CA LYS A 112 0.01 -3.92 10.03
C LYS A 112 1.00 -2.84 9.58
N LEU A 113 0.71 -2.17 8.46
CA LEU A 113 1.56 -1.09 7.94
C LEU A 113 1.49 0.17 8.82
N ALA A 114 0.36 0.49 9.43
CA ALA A 114 0.25 1.61 10.38
C ALA A 114 1.17 1.36 11.58
N TYR A 115 1.08 0.17 12.18
CA TYR A 115 1.96 -0.24 13.28
C TYR A 115 3.45 -0.29 12.87
N TYR A 116 3.76 -0.78 11.68
CA TYR A 116 5.14 -0.77 11.16
C TYR A 116 5.71 0.64 11.03
N ASN A 117 4.94 1.59 10.50
CA ASN A 117 5.39 2.97 10.39
C ASN A 117 5.47 3.65 11.77
N PHE A 118 4.65 3.25 12.74
CA PHE A 118 4.87 3.69 14.13
C PHE A 118 6.20 3.20 14.69
N LEU A 119 6.59 1.94 14.45
CA LEU A 119 7.91 1.45 14.88
C LEU A 119 9.04 2.25 14.22
N ARG A 120 8.92 2.60 12.93
CA ARG A 120 9.88 3.49 12.25
C ARG A 120 9.91 4.88 12.87
N PHE A 121 8.75 5.45 13.17
CA PHE A 121 8.62 6.75 13.82
C PHE A 121 9.34 6.78 15.18
N ALA A 122 9.07 5.79 16.04
CA ALA A 122 9.63 5.70 17.37
C ALA A 122 11.14 5.34 17.36
N ALA A 123 11.59 4.55 16.39
CA ALA A 123 13.00 4.15 16.27
C ALA A 123 13.92 5.23 15.65
N SER A 124 13.34 6.20 14.94
CA SER A 124 14.09 7.22 14.19
C SER A 124 14.45 8.43 15.06
N GLY A 125 15.67 8.93 14.88
CA GLY A 125 16.13 10.20 15.45
C GLY A 125 15.98 11.39 14.51
N ASP A 126 15.63 11.15 13.24
CA ASP A 126 15.50 12.18 12.21
C ASP A 126 14.06 12.67 12.08
N GLN A 127 13.87 13.99 12.18
CA GLN A 127 12.57 14.62 12.06
C GLN A 127 11.92 14.39 10.69
N LYS A 128 12.71 14.32 9.61
CA LYS A 128 12.18 14.09 8.26
C LYS A 128 11.58 12.69 8.14
N GLU A 129 12.29 11.68 8.65
CA GLU A 129 11.77 10.31 8.74
C GLU A 129 10.54 10.18 9.65
N LYS A 130 10.51 10.90 10.77
CA LYS A 130 9.33 10.96 11.65
C LYS A 130 8.12 11.54 10.91
N SER A 131 8.28 12.69 10.25
CA SER A 131 7.19 13.30 9.46
C SER A 131 6.71 12.37 8.34
N LEU A 132 7.62 11.70 7.63
CA LEU A 132 7.25 10.71 6.61
C LEU A 132 6.49 9.53 7.22
N SER A 133 6.95 8.99 8.34
CA SER A 133 6.29 7.88 9.02
C SER A 133 4.91 8.28 9.52
N GLN A 134 4.76 9.47 10.09
CA GLN A 134 3.47 10.05 10.51
C GLN A 134 2.50 10.18 9.32
N GLU A 135 2.96 10.67 8.17
CA GLU A 135 2.18 10.71 6.92
C GLU A 135 1.67 9.32 6.54
N LYS A 136 2.55 8.31 6.56
CA LYS A 136 2.20 6.93 6.22
C LYS A 136 1.22 6.32 7.20
N ILE A 137 1.35 6.59 8.50
CA ILE A 137 0.39 6.16 9.53
C ILE A 137 -0.98 6.78 9.23
N ALA A 138 -1.04 8.10 9.00
CA ALA A 138 -2.29 8.80 8.73
C ALA A 138 -2.99 8.25 7.47
N GLN A 139 -2.23 7.97 6.41
CA GLN A 139 -2.75 7.34 5.18
C GLN A 139 -3.37 5.96 5.46
N LYS A 140 -2.74 5.12 6.30
CA LYS A 140 -3.28 3.79 6.62
C LYS A 140 -4.52 3.86 7.49
N ILE A 141 -4.55 4.77 8.46
CA ILE A 141 -5.74 5.03 9.28
C ILE A 141 -6.91 5.43 8.39
N ALA A 142 -6.69 6.38 7.47
CA ALA A 142 -7.73 6.84 6.56
C ALA A 142 -8.27 5.72 5.65
N ILE A 143 -7.39 4.86 5.12
CA ILE A 143 -7.82 3.67 4.36
C ILE A 143 -8.70 2.75 5.20
N ILE A 144 -8.36 2.50 6.46
CA ILE A 144 -9.14 1.63 7.35
C ILE A 144 -10.54 2.21 7.54
N TYR A 145 -10.65 3.48 7.94
CA TYR A 145 -11.95 4.12 8.11
C TYR A 145 -12.77 4.14 6.82
N THR A 146 -12.16 4.48 5.68
CA THR A 146 -12.87 4.44 4.39
C THR A 146 -13.41 3.04 4.08
N ILE A 147 -12.64 1.97 4.31
CA ILE A 147 -13.11 0.62 3.99
C ILE A 147 -14.18 0.14 4.99
N VAL A 148 -14.04 0.48 6.27
CA VAL A 148 -14.96 0.08 7.33
C VAL A 148 -16.31 0.80 7.17
N GLU A 149 -16.29 2.11 6.95
CA GLU A 149 -17.50 2.95 6.87
C GLU A 149 -18.21 2.87 5.51
N HIS A 150 -17.50 2.51 4.44
CA HIS A 150 -18.08 2.50 3.10
C HIS A 150 -18.89 1.22 2.83
N THR A 151 -20.19 1.40 2.65
CA THR A 151 -21.17 0.32 2.39
C THR A 151 -21.33 -0.05 0.91
N GLY A 152 -20.88 0.82 -0.01
CA GLY A 152 -20.96 0.61 -1.47
C GLY A 152 -19.72 -0.04 -2.11
N PRO A 153 -19.60 0.01 -3.45
CA PRO A 153 -18.37 -0.34 -4.15
C PRO A 153 -17.24 0.58 -3.69
N THR A 154 -16.22 0.01 -3.05
CA THR A 154 -15.16 0.77 -2.40
C THR A 154 -14.62 1.88 -3.31
N PRO A 155 -14.58 3.13 -2.82
CA PRO A 155 -14.18 4.27 -3.62
C PRO A 155 -12.68 4.20 -3.92
N PRO A 156 -12.18 5.00 -4.87
CA PRO A 156 -10.76 5.10 -5.09
C PRO A 156 -10.05 5.55 -3.81
N LEU A 157 -8.99 4.85 -3.41
CA LEU A 157 -8.19 5.16 -2.22
C LEU A 157 -7.21 6.33 -2.45
N ALA A 158 -7.59 7.31 -3.27
CA ALA A 158 -6.84 8.53 -3.46
C ALA A 158 -6.93 9.39 -2.20
N THR A 159 -5.79 9.89 -1.70
CA THR A 159 -5.71 10.59 -0.41
C THR A 159 -6.65 11.81 -0.32
N SER A 160 -6.90 12.51 -1.44
CA SER A 160 -7.89 13.60 -1.55
C SER A 160 -9.30 13.18 -1.15
N ARG A 161 -9.68 11.92 -1.41
CA ARG A 161 -11.02 11.39 -1.13
C ARG A 161 -11.13 10.70 0.23
N LEU A 162 -10.01 10.28 0.81
CA LEU A 162 -9.98 9.54 2.08
C LEU A 162 -10.29 10.42 3.29
N ILE A 163 -10.00 11.73 3.23
CA ILE A 163 -10.12 12.66 4.38
C ILE A 163 -11.55 12.72 4.94
N HIS A 164 -12.56 12.61 4.06
CA HIS A 164 -13.97 12.71 4.45
C HIS A 164 -14.46 11.58 5.36
N TYR A 165 -13.76 10.44 5.38
CA TYR A 165 -14.13 9.27 6.19
C TYR A 165 -13.45 9.25 7.56
N ILE A 166 -12.52 10.17 7.82
CA ILE A 166 -11.78 10.21 9.07
C ILE A 166 -12.65 10.88 10.13
N PRO A 167 -12.83 10.32 11.33
CA PRO A 167 -13.53 10.98 12.42
C PRO A 167 -13.01 12.39 12.74
N THR A 168 -13.86 13.30 13.21
CA THR A 168 -13.52 14.71 13.47
C THR A 168 -12.49 14.86 14.59
N ASP A 169 -12.53 13.96 15.56
CA ASP A 169 -11.63 13.90 16.71
C ASP A 169 -10.25 13.30 16.39
N LEU A 170 -10.02 12.84 15.16
CA LEU A 170 -8.70 12.46 14.65
C LEU A 170 -8.08 13.60 13.81
N GLU A 171 -8.07 14.81 14.38
CA GLU A 171 -7.63 16.03 13.69
C GLU A 171 -6.20 15.93 13.16
N TRP A 172 -5.26 15.35 13.94
CA TRP A 172 -3.87 15.19 13.51
C TRP A 172 -3.73 14.32 12.25
N VAL A 173 -4.59 13.30 12.10
CA VAL A 173 -4.62 12.43 10.91
C VAL A 173 -5.04 13.26 9.70
N ARG A 174 -6.14 14.01 9.81
CA ARG A 174 -6.62 14.89 8.75
C ARG A 174 -5.57 15.95 8.39
N ALA A 175 -5.01 16.63 9.38
CA ALA A 175 -3.99 17.66 9.22
C ALA A 175 -2.75 17.12 8.50
N SER A 176 -2.29 15.91 8.85
CA SER A 176 -1.14 15.26 8.21
C SER A 176 -1.39 15.00 6.72
N LEU A 177 -2.61 14.59 6.34
CA LEU A 177 -2.99 14.35 4.95
C LEU A 177 -3.14 15.65 4.15
N VAL A 178 -3.72 16.68 4.75
CA VAL A 178 -3.88 18.01 4.13
C VAL A 178 -2.52 18.68 3.92
N ALA A 179 -1.64 18.62 4.92
CA ALA A 179 -0.29 19.16 4.81
C ALA A 179 0.45 18.55 3.62
N LYS A 180 0.36 17.22 3.45
CA LYS A 180 0.92 16.53 2.29
C LYS A 180 0.37 17.03 0.96
N GLN A 181 -0.95 17.20 0.84
CA GLN A 181 -1.59 17.68 -0.38
C GLN A 181 -1.14 19.09 -0.76
N LYS A 182 -0.94 19.95 0.25
CA LYS A 182 -0.54 21.34 0.06
C LYS A 182 0.98 21.54 -0.04
N GLY A 183 1.78 20.48 0.09
CA GLY A 183 3.24 20.59 0.15
C GLY A 183 3.77 21.26 1.42
N ASN A 184 2.94 21.31 2.48
CA ASN A 184 3.27 21.95 3.74
C ASN A 184 4.01 20.99 4.69
N PRO A 185 4.82 21.52 5.63
CA PRO A 185 5.43 20.71 6.66
C PRO A 185 4.35 20.07 7.56
N ILE A 186 4.57 18.79 7.90
CA ILE A 186 3.70 18.05 8.81
C ILE A 186 4.10 18.41 10.25
N LEU A 187 3.12 18.92 11.01
CA LEU A 187 3.34 19.25 12.42
C LEU A 187 3.67 17.99 13.23
N PRO A 188 4.70 18.03 14.10
CA PRO A 188 5.07 16.90 14.94
C PRO A 188 3.91 16.47 15.85
N ILE A 189 3.74 15.15 16.00
CA ILE A 189 2.77 14.56 16.92
C ILE A 189 3.49 13.69 17.96
N SER A 190 2.93 13.59 19.17
CA SER A 190 3.51 12.75 20.22
C SER A 190 3.33 11.25 19.93
N GLU A 191 4.27 10.42 20.40
CA GLU A 191 4.15 8.95 20.31
C GLU A 191 2.90 8.44 21.01
N THR A 192 2.57 8.99 22.17
CA THR A 192 1.38 8.64 22.95
C THR A 192 0.10 8.85 22.12
N THR A 193 -0.03 10.01 21.47
CA THR A 193 -1.21 10.31 20.62
C THR A 193 -1.32 9.34 19.44
N ILE A 194 -0.19 8.94 18.85
CA ILE A 194 -0.18 7.94 17.78
C ILE A 194 -0.64 6.58 18.33
N ILE A 195 -0.10 6.13 19.46
CA ILE A 195 -0.46 4.83 20.07
C ILE A 195 -1.96 4.79 20.40
N GLU A 196 -2.48 5.81 21.07
CA GLU A 196 -3.91 5.91 21.41
C GLU A 196 -4.78 5.83 20.15
N THR A 197 -4.38 6.54 19.08
CA THR A 197 -5.09 6.48 17.80
C THR A 197 -5.02 5.07 17.19
N LEU A 198 -3.85 4.42 17.20
CA LEU A 198 -3.69 3.06 16.68
C LEU A 198 -4.49 2.02 17.47
N ASP A 199 -4.61 2.18 18.78
CA ASP A 199 -5.47 1.32 19.61
C ASP A 199 -6.94 1.53 19.26
N ARG A 200 -7.40 2.77 19.09
CA ARG A 200 -8.79 3.04 18.63
C ARG A 200 -9.07 2.40 17.27
N VAL A 201 -8.16 2.54 16.32
CA VAL A 201 -8.27 1.95 14.98
C VAL A 201 -8.23 0.42 15.02
N PHE A 202 -7.44 -0.17 15.92
CA PHE A 202 -7.41 -1.62 16.15
C PHE A 202 -8.76 -2.15 16.66
N HIS A 203 -9.44 -1.42 17.56
CA HIS A 203 -10.78 -1.77 18.01
C HIS A 203 -11.80 -1.58 16.88
N HIS A 204 -11.75 -0.45 16.16
CA HIS A 204 -12.64 -0.14 15.05
C HIS A 204 -12.57 -1.18 13.91
N SER A 205 -11.39 -1.72 13.63
CA SER A 205 -11.17 -2.76 12.61
C SER A 205 -11.59 -4.18 13.01
N ARG A 206 -12.16 -4.40 14.21
CA ARG A 206 -12.53 -5.73 14.75
C ARG A 206 -13.28 -6.65 13.78
N PRO A 207 -14.28 -6.20 12.99
CA PRO A 207 -15.01 -7.07 12.07
C PRO A 207 -14.11 -7.75 11.02
N TYR A 208 -12.95 -7.17 10.72
CA TYR A 208 -12.03 -7.61 9.68
C TYR A 208 -10.82 -8.39 10.23
N ARG A 209 -10.76 -8.65 11.54
CA ARG A 209 -9.64 -9.36 12.21
C ARG A 209 -9.83 -10.88 12.30
N CYS A 210 -10.79 -11.46 11.58
CA CYS A 210 -11.00 -12.91 11.54
C CYS A 210 -9.90 -13.62 10.72
N PHE A 211 -9.90 -14.96 10.73
CA PHE A 211 -8.98 -15.75 9.92
C PHE A 211 -9.23 -15.55 8.43
N SER A 212 -8.16 -15.41 7.64
CA SER A 212 -8.23 -15.35 6.18
C SER A 212 -7.44 -16.52 5.59
N PRO A 213 -8.11 -17.51 4.94
CA PRO A 213 -7.43 -18.58 4.24
C PRO A 213 -6.47 -18.04 3.16
N ALA A 214 -6.85 -16.96 2.48
CA ALA A 214 -6.01 -16.31 1.47
C ALA A 214 -4.71 -15.76 2.09
N THR A 215 -4.82 -14.98 3.18
CA THR A 215 -3.62 -14.49 3.89
C THR A 215 -2.77 -15.66 4.41
N TYR A 216 -3.40 -16.67 5.01
CA TYR A 216 -2.71 -17.86 5.50
C TYR A 216 -1.90 -18.55 4.41
N LEU A 217 -2.49 -18.78 3.23
CA LEU A 217 -1.81 -19.38 2.09
C LEU A 217 -0.63 -18.53 1.62
N ILE A 218 -0.79 -17.20 1.51
CA ILE A 218 0.29 -16.30 1.07
C ILE A 218 1.50 -16.39 2.00
N TYR A 219 1.27 -16.29 3.30
CA TYR A 219 2.34 -16.37 4.29
C TYR A 219 3.01 -17.75 4.22
N ASN A 220 2.25 -18.84 4.19
CA ASN A 220 2.84 -20.18 4.12
C ASN A 220 3.59 -20.42 2.80
N LEU A 221 3.07 -20.00 1.65
CA LEU A 221 3.78 -20.07 0.36
C LEU A 221 5.08 -19.26 0.35
N LYS A 222 5.14 -18.15 1.09
CA LYS A 222 6.35 -17.33 1.21
C LYS A 222 7.41 -17.96 2.11
N PHE A 223 7.00 -18.57 3.23
CA PHE A 223 7.90 -18.98 4.31
C PHE A 223 8.26 -20.48 4.31
N LEU A 224 7.35 -21.36 3.90
CA LEU A 224 7.60 -22.80 3.89
C LEU A 224 8.75 -23.21 2.96
N PRO A 225 8.88 -22.69 1.72
CA PRO A 225 10.01 -23.03 0.85
C PRO A 225 11.37 -22.60 1.41
N ARG A 226 11.37 -21.73 2.44
CA ARG A 226 12.57 -21.25 3.14
C ARG A 226 12.82 -21.98 4.46
N GLY A 227 12.15 -23.11 4.68
CA GLY A 227 12.24 -23.91 5.90
C GLY A 227 11.60 -23.27 7.13
N LYS A 228 10.79 -22.21 6.96
CA LYS A 228 10.16 -21.48 8.08
C LYS A 228 8.71 -21.91 8.25
N THR A 229 8.42 -22.58 9.35
CA THR A 229 7.09 -23.14 9.71
C THR A 229 6.23 -22.19 10.55
N LEU A 230 6.66 -20.93 10.69
CA LEU A 230 6.12 -19.93 11.62
C LEU A 230 4.60 -19.73 11.55
N PHE A 231 3.96 -20.02 10.41
CA PHE A 231 2.54 -19.76 10.18
C PHE A 231 1.69 -21.01 9.95
N LEU A 232 2.23 -22.23 10.10
CA LEU A 232 1.48 -23.47 9.82
C LEU A 232 0.27 -23.69 10.74
N TRP A 233 0.30 -23.12 11.95
CA TRP A 233 -0.72 -23.35 12.98
C TRP A 233 -1.29 -22.06 13.57
N HIS A 234 -1.03 -20.94 12.90
CA HIS A 234 -1.35 -19.61 13.42
C HIS A 234 -1.98 -18.73 12.35
N ASN A 235 -2.91 -17.86 12.77
CA ASN A 235 -3.35 -16.75 11.93
C ASN A 235 -2.19 -15.74 11.80
N PRO A 236 -1.62 -15.55 10.59
CA PRO A 236 -0.46 -14.67 10.42
C PRO A 236 -0.71 -13.24 10.86
N ASP A 237 -1.89 -12.70 10.52
CA ASP A 237 -2.23 -11.31 10.80
C ASP A 237 -2.33 -11.04 12.30
N THR A 238 -3.05 -11.90 13.01
CA THR A 238 -3.19 -11.80 14.47
C THR A 238 -1.85 -11.95 15.17
N MET A 239 -1.04 -12.93 14.76
CA MET A 239 0.26 -13.17 15.37
C MET A 239 1.21 -11.99 15.20
N ILE A 240 1.28 -11.41 13.98
CA ILE A 240 2.12 -10.22 13.70
C ILE A 240 1.65 -9.02 14.53
N LEU A 241 0.35 -8.72 14.53
CA LEU A 241 -0.19 -7.58 15.27
C LEU A 241 0.00 -7.71 16.78
N GLN A 242 -0.23 -8.91 17.33
CA GLN A 242 0.01 -9.17 18.75
C GLN A 242 1.48 -9.03 19.13
N LYS A 243 2.40 -9.49 18.27
CA LYS A 243 3.84 -9.33 18.48
C LYS A 243 4.22 -7.84 18.56
N ILE A 244 3.68 -7.01 17.65
CA ILE A 244 3.94 -5.57 17.66
C ILE A 244 3.39 -4.92 18.93
N ARG A 245 2.11 -5.14 19.23
CA ARG A 245 1.45 -4.50 20.39
C ARG A 245 2.13 -4.86 21.70
N ARG A 246 2.46 -6.13 21.92
CA ARG A 246 3.20 -6.57 23.13
C ARG A 246 4.56 -5.89 23.26
N ALA A 247 5.26 -5.66 22.16
CA ALA A 247 6.57 -5.01 22.21
C ALA A 247 6.45 -3.50 22.51
N ILE A 248 5.39 -2.84 22.00
CA ILE A 248 5.05 -1.45 22.35
C ILE A 248 4.71 -1.35 23.83
N GLU A 249 3.83 -2.21 24.34
CA GLU A 249 3.44 -2.27 25.76
C GLU A 249 4.64 -2.50 26.68
N LYS A 250 5.57 -3.38 26.29
CA LYS A 250 6.75 -3.73 27.07
C LYS A 250 7.94 -2.77 26.89
N LYS A 251 7.82 -1.73 26.06
CA LYS A 251 8.93 -0.84 25.69
C LYS A 251 10.19 -1.60 25.26
N SER A 252 10.00 -2.70 24.52
CA SER A 252 11.10 -3.53 24.00
C SER A 252 11.94 -2.77 22.98
N ASP A 253 13.11 -3.30 22.60
CA ASP A 253 13.93 -2.71 21.54
C ASP A 253 13.14 -2.67 20.21
N LEU A 254 12.60 -1.49 19.89
CA LEU A 254 11.78 -1.26 18.72
C LEU A 254 12.57 -1.39 17.42
N ARG A 255 13.90 -1.18 17.45
CA ARG A 255 14.77 -1.34 16.27
C ARG A 255 14.99 -2.82 15.95
N GLN A 256 15.23 -3.64 16.97
CA GLN A 256 15.30 -5.10 16.79
C GLN A 256 13.97 -5.63 16.24
N LEU A 257 12.85 -5.22 16.85
CA LEU A 257 11.52 -5.62 16.40
C LEU A 257 11.25 -5.19 14.95
N LEU A 258 11.62 -3.96 14.58
CA LEU A 258 11.47 -3.46 13.21
C LEU A 258 12.20 -4.38 12.22
N THR A 259 13.45 -4.74 12.52
CA THR A 259 14.27 -5.65 11.70
C THR A 259 13.63 -7.03 11.53
N GLU A 260 13.07 -7.59 12.60
CA GLU A 260 12.37 -8.87 12.57
C GLU A 260 11.07 -8.83 11.77
N LEU A 261 10.35 -7.70 11.79
CA LEU A 261 9.04 -7.54 11.17
C LEU A 261 9.09 -7.12 9.71
N THR A 262 10.11 -6.38 9.27
CA THR A 262 10.28 -5.99 7.87
C THR A 262 10.07 -7.17 6.91
N PRO A 263 10.71 -8.35 7.08
CA PRO A 263 10.47 -9.48 6.17
C PRO A 263 9.05 -10.09 6.27
N LEU A 264 8.29 -9.81 7.33
CA LEU A 264 6.96 -10.36 7.62
C LEU A 264 5.81 -9.46 7.17
N ILE A 265 5.95 -8.13 7.28
CA ILE A 265 4.86 -7.15 7.03
C ILE A 265 4.64 -6.88 5.54
N PHE A 266 5.62 -7.20 4.69
CA PHE A 266 5.47 -7.21 3.24
C PHE A 266 5.20 -8.64 2.74
N PRO A 267 3.96 -9.18 2.79
CA PRO A 267 3.65 -10.45 2.16
C PRO A 267 3.71 -10.36 0.63
N VAL A 268 3.78 -9.14 0.08
CA VAL A 268 3.94 -8.84 -1.33
C VAL A 268 5.43 -8.73 -1.65
N ILE A 269 5.88 -9.53 -2.61
CA ILE A 269 7.13 -9.29 -3.32
C ILE A 269 6.97 -7.94 -4.04
N ILE A 270 7.48 -6.85 -3.45
CA ILE A 270 7.87 -5.68 -4.25
C ILE A 270 9.16 -6.10 -4.94
N ILE A 271 9.04 -6.33 -6.23
CA ILE A 271 10.17 -6.53 -7.15
C ILE A 271 10.78 -5.17 -7.44
#